data_AF-A0A966RFX9-F1
#
_entry.id   AF-A0A966RFX9-F1
#
_cell.length_a   1.000
_cell.length_b   1.000
_cell.length_c   1.000
_cell.angle_alpha   90.00
_cell.angle_beta   90.00
_cell.angle_gamma   90.00
#
_symmetry.space_group_name_H-M   'P 1'
#
loop_
_entity.id
_entity.type
_entity.pdbx_description
1 polymer ?
#
loop_
_entity_poly.entity_id
_entity_poly.type
_entity_poly.pdbx_seq_one_letter_code
_entity_poly.pdbx_strand_id
1 'polypeptide(L)'
;MTRNQFFSTLLGLYLTPLLGKNSREKYSAARLLGQETLVQYSSSIPLSKAAGKAFVKMQKAALKASITLEIVSGYRSYERQTQIWNRKYKANQDAGLSPIENIQKIIEYSTLPGTSRHHWGCDVDLIDGSKPKNGDVLLTEKFHEEGPY
;
A
#
# COMPACT_ATOMS: atom_id res chain seq x y z
N MET A 1 64.36 -8.63 -37.69
CA MET A 1 63.06 -8.75 -38.39
C MET A 1 63.12 -10.02 -39.21
N THR A 2 62.20 -10.98 -39.13
CA THR A 2 60.76 -10.92 -39.46
C THR A 2 59.99 -11.93 -38.57
N ARG A 3 58.78 -11.70 -38.05
CA ARG A 3 57.51 -11.14 -38.56
C ARG A 3 56.87 -12.02 -39.65
N ASN A 4 56.27 -13.15 -39.26
CA ASN A 4 54.93 -13.61 -39.70
C ASN A 4 54.70 -15.13 -39.61
N GLN A 5 53.85 -15.53 -38.66
CA GLN A 5 52.77 -16.52 -38.78
C GLN A 5 51.72 -16.03 -37.75
N PHE A 6 50.57 -15.37 -37.99
CA PHE A 6 49.55 -15.31 -39.06
C PHE A 6 48.90 -16.67 -39.36
N PHE A 7 47.95 -17.11 -38.52
CA PHE A 7 46.51 -16.97 -38.76
C PHE A 7 45.67 -17.72 -37.71
N SER A 8 44.46 -17.19 -37.44
CA SER A 8 43.39 -17.68 -36.55
C SER A 8 43.69 -17.53 -35.05
N THR A 9 43.01 -16.69 -34.28
CA THR A 9 41.55 -16.50 -34.22
C THR A 9 41.26 -15.04 -33.85
N LEU A 10 40.68 -14.28 -34.77
CA LEU A 10 40.25 -12.90 -34.56
C LEU A 10 38.78 -12.82 -34.98
N LEU A 11 37.87 -13.21 -34.09
CA LEU A 11 36.47 -12.75 -34.11
C LEU A 11 35.74 -13.27 -32.87
N GLY A 12 35.17 -12.37 -32.07
CA GLY A 12 34.09 -12.75 -31.15
C GLY A 12 34.19 -12.28 -29.71
N LEU A 13 34.70 -11.08 -29.43
CA LEU A 13 34.31 -10.37 -28.20
C LEU A 13 34.17 -8.86 -28.46
N TYR A 14 33.53 -8.52 -29.58
CA TYR A 14 32.91 -7.20 -29.72
C TYR A 14 31.53 -7.25 -29.08
N LEU A 15 31.35 -6.40 -28.05
CA LEU A 15 30.08 -5.99 -27.47
C LEU A 15 29.04 -7.11 -27.30
N THR A 16 29.02 -7.76 -26.14
CA THR A 16 27.69 -8.00 -25.57
C THR A 16 27.10 -6.61 -25.33
N PRO A 17 25.96 -6.24 -25.96
CA PRO A 17 25.17 -5.21 -25.33
C PRO A 17 24.89 -5.77 -23.94
N LEU A 18 25.15 -4.99 -22.90
CA LEU A 18 24.34 -5.10 -21.71
C LEU A 18 22.90 -4.79 -22.16
N LEU A 19 22.26 -5.75 -22.83
CA LEU A 19 20.84 -5.98 -22.73
C LEU A 19 20.64 -6.45 -21.29
N GLY A 20 20.87 -5.53 -20.35
CA GLY A 20 20.20 -5.56 -19.08
C GLY A 20 18.76 -5.78 -19.46
N LYS A 21 18.21 -6.92 -19.05
CA LYS A 21 16.78 -7.15 -19.15
C LYS A 21 16.17 -5.93 -18.47
N ASN A 22 15.66 -4.99 -19.26
CA ASN A 22 14.73 -4.00 -18.79
C ASN A 22 13.52 -4.83 -18.36
N SER A 23 13.58 -5.37 -17.14
CA SER A 23 12.37 -5.74 -16.44
C SER A 23 11.61 -4.44 -16.33
N ARG A 24 10.71 -4.19 -17.28
CA ARG A 24 9.71 -3.13 -17.11
C ARG A 24 9.14 -3.39 -15.73
N GLU A 25 9.35 -2.45 -14.81
CA GLU A 25 8.77 -2.59 -13.49
C GLU A 25 7.28 -2.82 -13.67
N LYS A 26 6.77 -3.87 -13.02
CA LYS A 26 5.38 -4.30 -13.16
C LYS A 26 4.39 -3.19 -12.75
N TYR A 27 4.86 -2.24 -11.94
CA TYR A 27 4.11 -1.11 -11.43
C TYR A 27 4.94 0.16 -11.60
N SER A 28 4.30 1.27 -12.01
CA SER A 28 4.95 2.58 -12.08
C SER A 28 5.20 3.13 -10.67
N ALA A 29 6.19 4.02 -10.54
CA ALA A 29 6.40 4.76 -9.30
C ALA A 29 5.14 5.55 -8.90
N ALA A 30 4.49 6.23 -9.85
CA ALA A 30 3.25 6.97 -9.61
C ALA A 30 2.13 6.07 -9.04
N ARG A 31 2.01 4.82 -9.52
CA ARG A 31 1.10 3.83 -8.94
C ARG A 31 1.47 3.46 -7.52
N LEU A 32 2.76 3.21 -7.23
CA LEU A 32 3.20 2.85 -5.89
C LEU A 32 3.05 4.00 -4.89
N LEU A 33 3.16 5.25 -5.36
CA LEU A 33 2.96 6.48 -4.60
C LEU A 33 1.47 6.88 -4.50
N GLY A 34 0.55 6.16 -5.13
CA GLY A 34 -0.90 6.45 -5.10
C GLY A 34 -1.32 7.66 -5.93
N GLN A 35 -0.48 8.11 -6.87
CA GLN A 35 -0.71 9.24 -7.77
C GLN A 35 -1.48 8.82 -9.04
N GLU A 36 -1.76 7.53 -9.20
CA GLU A 36 -2.59 6.99 -10.28
C GLU A 36 -3.90 6.43 -9.73
N THR A 37 -4.99 6.61 -10.48
CA THR A 37 -6.27 6.00 -10.14
C THR A 37 -6.21 4.47 -10.30
N LEU A 38 -6.56 3.76 -9.23
CA LEU A 38 -6.73 2.31 -9.26
C LEU A 38 -8.10 1.91 -9.83
N VAL A 39 -8.12 0.97 -10.78
CA VAL A 39 -9.34 0.23 -11.12
C VAL A 39 -9.69 -0.73 -9.99
N GLN A 40 -10.70 -0.38 -9.19
CA GLN A 40 -11.13 -1.12 -8.01
C GLN A 40 -12.03 -2.31 -8.37
N TYR A 41 -12.18 -3.26 -7.44
CA TYR A 41 -13.05 -4.43 -7.60
C TYR A 41 -14.51 -4.02 -7.75
N SER A 42 -15.01 -3.21 -6.81
CA SER A 42 -16.29 -2.51 -6.84
C SER A 42 -16.20 -1.25 -5.97
N SER A 43 -17.24 -0.41 -5.97
CA SER A 43 -17.34 0.73 -5.05
C SER A 43 -17.37 0.31 -3.57
N SER A 44 -17.99 -0.84 -3.27
CA SER A 44 -18.06 -1.41 -1.91
C SER A 44 -16.84 -2.22 -1.48
N ILE A 45 -15.99 -2.63 -2.43
CA ILE A 45 -14.74 -3.35 -2.17
C ILE A 45 -13.65 -2.58 -2.93
N PRO A 46 -13.15 -1.48 -2.34
CA PRO A 46 -12.21 -0.58 -2.98
C PRO A 46 -10.80 -1.16 -3.03
N LEU A 47 -10.64 -2.40 -3.49
CA LEU A 47 -9.36 -3.12 -3.60
C LEU A 47 -9.05 -3.34 -5.08
N SER A 48 -7.78 -3.63 -5.41
CA SER A 48 -7.41 -4.10 -6.74
C SER A 48 -8.23 -5.35 -7.12
N LYS A 49 -8.41 -5.61 -8.43
CA LYS A 49 -9.24 -6.74 -8.89
C LYS A 49 -8.80 -8.08 -8.29
N ALA A 50 -7.50 -8.32 -8.12
CA ALA A 50 -6.98 -9.54 -7.51
C ALA A 50 -7.27 -9.61 -6.00
N ALA A 51 -6.97 -8.54 -5.27
CA ALA A 51 -7.22 -8.46 -3.83
C ALA A 51 -8.72 -8.51 -3.50
N GLY A 52 -9.58 -7.84 -4.27
CA GLY A 52 -11.02 -7.89 -4.09
C GLY A 52 -11.60 -9.29 -4.30
N LYS A 53 -11.11 -10.06 -5.30
CA LYS A 53 -11.49 -11.48 -5.46
C LYS A 53 -11.09 -12.32 -4.25
N ALA A 54 -9.90 -12.09 -3.69
CA ALA A 54 -9.43 -12.78 -2.50
C ALA A 54 -10.28 -12.39 -1.27
N PHE A 55 -10.57 -11.09 -1.11
CA PHE A 55 -11.42 -10.58 -0.04
C PHE A 55 -12.82 -11.21 -0.07
N VAL A 56 -13.47 -11.31 -1.24
CA VAL A 56 -14.79 -11.97 -1.35
C VAL A 56 -14.74 -13.43 -0.89
N LYS A 57 -13.66 -14.16 -1.18
CA LYS A 57 -13.48 -15.53 -0.69
C LYS A 57 -13.32 -15.56 0.83
N MET A 58 -12.50 -14.67 1.37
CA MET A 58 -12.27 -14.52 2.82
C MET A 58 -13.57 -14.17 3.55
N GLN A 59 -14.33 -13.18 3.07
CA GLN A 59 -15.60 -12.76 3.65
C GLN A 59 -16.62 -13.89 3.67
N LYS A 60 -16.72 -14.68 2.59
CA LYS A 60 -17.59 -15.87 2.55
C LYS A 60 -17.17 -16.94 3.55
N ALA A 61 -15.87 -17.17 3.73
CA ALA A 61 -15.36 -18.14 4.69
C ALA A 61 -15.61 -17.67 6.14
N ALA A 62 -15.34 -16.40 6.42
CA ALA A 62 -15.60 -15.78 7.72
C ALA A 62 -17.08 -15.86 8.10
N LEU A 63 -17.99 -15.56 7.16
CA LEU A 63 -19.43 -15.63 7.41
C LEU A 63 -19.89 -17.06 7.76
N LYS A 64 -19.30 -18.10 7.14
CA LYS A 64 -19.58 -19.50 7.49
C LYS A 64 -19.11 -19.87 8.90
N ALA A 65 -18.12 -19.15 9.43
CA ALA A 65 -17.64 -19.26 10.79
C ALA A 65 -18.32 -18.25 11.74
N SER A 66 -19.45 -17.66 11.34
CA SER A 66 -20.20 -16.66 12.11
C SER A 66 -19.41 -15.37 12.41
N ILE A 67 -18.41 -15.04 11.58
CA ILE A 67 -17.64 -13.79 11.66
C ILE A 67 -18.11 -12.85 10.53
N THR A 68 -18.63 -11.68 10.89
CA THR A 68 -19.08 -10.68 9.92
C THR A 68 -17.96 -9.68 9.65
N LEU A 69 -17.29 -9.80 8.49
CA LEU A 69 -16.23 -8.85 8.11
C LEU A 69 -16.78 -7.65 7.35
N GLU A 70 -16.45 -6.46 7.82
CA GLU A 70 -16.76 -5.20 7.13
C GLU A 70 -15.48 -4.42 6.79
N ILE A 71 -15.43 -3.86 5.58
CA ILE A 71 -14.35 -2.97 5.15
C ILE A 71 -14.57 -1.58 5.73
N VAL A 72 -13.60 -1.09 6.50
CA VAL A 72 -13.54 0.32 6.89
C VAL A 72 -12.83 1.13 5.83
N SER A 73 -11.73 0.59 5.27
CA SER A 73 -11.03 1.23 4.18
C SER A 73 -10.23 0.25 3.32
N GLY A 74 -10.04 0.59 2.04
CA GLY A 74 -9.18 -0.13 1.11
C GLY A 74 -8.26 0.85 0.39
N TYR A 75 -8.32 0.91 -0.93
CA TYR A 75 -7.53 1.83 -1.74
C TYR A 75 -7.67 3.28 -1.26
N ARG A 76 -6.52 3.95 -1.16
CA ARG A 76 -6.43 5.39 -0.90
C ARG A 76 -5.52 6.01 -1.95
N SER A 77 -5.96 7.10 -2.57
CA SER A 77 -5.07 7.91 -3.41
C SER A 77 -4.07 8.70 -2.54
N TYR A 78 -3.06 9.26 -3.18
CA TYR A 78 -2.12 10.19 -2.55
C TYR A 78 -2.84 11.36 -1.86
N GLU A 79 -3.83 11.95 -2.53
CA GLU A 79 -4.63 13.07 -2.02
C GLU A 79 -5.42 12.65 -0.79
N ARG A 80 -6.05 11.47 -0.81
CA ARG A 80 -6.79 10.97 0.33
C ARG A 80 -5.87 10.74 1.54
N GLN A 81 -4.70 10.14 1.32
CA GLN A 81 -3.72 9.93 2.39
C GLN A 81 -3.18 11.27 2.92
N THR A 82 -2.96 12.27 2.05
CA THR A 82 -2.57 13.64 2.42
C THR A 82 -3.61 14.31 3.31
N GLN A 83 -4.90 14.18 3.00
CA GLN A 83 -5.98 14.70 3.83
C GLN A 83 -6.01 14.05 5.22
N ILE A 84 -5.80 12.73 5.30
CA ILE A 84 -5.72 12.00 6.58
C ILE A 84 -4.52 12.50 7.39
N TRP A 85 -3.35 12.60 6.76
CA TRP A 85 -2.13 13.10 7.38
C TRP A 85 -2.32 14.52 7.93
N ASN A 86 -2.79 15.45 7.11
CA ASN A 86 -2.95 16.85 7.50
C ASN A 86 -3.97 17.03 8.62
N ARG A 87 -5.07 16.24 8.62
CA ARG A 87 -6.04 16.24 9.72
C ARG A 87 -5.39 15.83 11.04
N LYS A 88 -4.62 14.73 11.04
CA LYS A 88 -3.91 14.25 12.24
C LYS A 88 -2.87 15.26 12.70
N TYR A 89 -2.10 15.82 11.76
CA TYR A 89 -1.08 16.83 12.06
C TYR A 89 -1.68 18.07 12.70
N LYS A 90 -2.76 18.61 12.13
CA LYS A 90 -3.45 19.76 12.71
C LYS A 90 -3.98 19.48 14.10
N ALA A 91 -4.65 18.34 14.32
CA ALA A 91 -5.17 17.96 15.63
C ALA A 91 -4.07 17.84 16.70
N ASN A 92 -2.95 17.20 16.37
CA ASN A 92 -1.79 17.08 17.27
C ASN A 92 -1.12 18.43 17.55
N GLN A 93 -1.02 19.30 16.54
CA GLN A 93 -0.50 20.66 16.69
C GLN A 93 -1.39 21.49 17.62
N ASP A 94 -2.71 21.38 17.46
CA ASP A 94 -3.69 22.06 18.34
C ASP A 94 -3.64 21.53 19.77
N ALA A 95 -3.20 20.27 19.96
CA ALA A 95 -2.90 19.67 21.25
C ALA A 95 -1.50 20.03 21.79
N GLY A 96 -0.74 20.91 21.11
CA GLY A 96 0.53 21.45 21.59
C GLY A 96 1.78 20.65 21.24
N LEU A 97 1.69 19.62 20.38
CA LEU A 97 2.87 18.83 19.98
C LEU A 97 3.80 19.66 19.09
N SER A 98 5.11 19.56 19.34
CA SER A 98 6.12 20.11 18.42
C SER A 98 6.06 19.40 17.05
N PRO A 99 6.58 20.02 15.97
CA PRO A 99 6.57 19.39 14.65
C PRO A 99 7.16 17.98 14.61
N ILE A 100 8.25 17.72 15.35
CA ILE A 100 8.91 16.41 15.36
C ILE A 100 8.09 15.37 16.14
N GLU A 101 7.61 15.71 17.33
CA GLU A 101 6.76 14.81 18.13
C GLU A 101 5.47 14.49 17.38
N ASN A 102 4.91 15.47 16.66
CA ASN A 102 3.72 15.29 15.86
C ASN A 102 3.95 14.28 14.72
N ILE A 103 5.03 14.45 13.94
CA ILE A 103 5.39 13.50 12.89
C ILE A 103 5.59 12.10 13.49
N GLN A 104 6.35 11.98 14.58
CA GLN A 104 6.59 10.71 15.27
C GLN A 104 5.29 10.04 15.72
N LYS A 105 4.37 10.79 16.32
CA LYS A 105 3.06 10.29 16.76
C LYS A 105 2.19 9.84 15.58
N ILE A 106 2.23 10.54 14.44
CA ILE A 106 1.44 10.12 13.28
C ILE A 106 2.00 8.84 12.67
N ILE A 107 3.33 8.72 12.53
CA ILE A 107 3.94 7.56 11.88
C ILE A 107 3.86 6.26 12.68
N GLU A 108 3.48 6.33 13.95
CA GLU A 108 3.24 5.15 14.80
C GLU A 108 2.13 4.25 14.24
N TYR A 109 1.04 4.85 13.73
CA TYR A 109 -0.15 4.13 13.23
C TYR A 109 -0.63 4.61 11.86
N SER A 110 0.12 5.47 11.18
CA SER A 110 -0.20 5.96 9.83
C SER A 110 1.07 6.12 9.02
N THR A 111 0.95 6.23 7.71
CA THR A 111 2.12 6.46 6.84
C THR A 111 2.07 7.86 6.25
N LEU A 112 3.25 8.34 5.85
CA LEU A 112 3.37 9.52 4.99
C LEU A 112 2.59 9.28 3.68
N PRO A 113 2.03 10.34 3.06
CA PRO A 113 1.49 10.25 1.72
C PRO A 113 2.57 9.74 0.74
N GLY A 114 2.21 8.78 -0.10
CA GLY A 114 3.15 8.12 -1.02
C GLY A 114 3.83 6.87 -0.44
N THR A 115 3.76 6.63 0.88
CA THR A 115 4.36 5.42 1.49
C THR A 115 3.31 4.44 2.04
N SER A 116 2.02 4.72 1.83
CA SER A 116 0.94 3.83 2.26
C SER A 116 0.79 2.63 1.32
N ARG A 117 0.73 1.42 1.89
CA ARG A 117 0.38 0.21 1.14
C ARG A 117 -1.06 0.22 0.61
N HIS A 118 -1.94 1.02 1.20
CA HIS A 118 -3.28 1.27 0.65
C HIS A 118 -3.24 1.87 -0.76
N HIS A 119 -2.15 2.56 -1.16
CA HIS A 119 -1.97 3.04 -2.53
C HIS A 119 -1.96 1.91 -3.55
N TRP A 120 -1.50 0.72 -3.16
CA TRP A 120 -1.37 -0.42 -4.07
C TRP A 120 -2.70 -1.15 -4.27
N GLY A 121 -3.69 -0.90 -3.40
CA GLY A 121 -4.99 -1.55 -3.41
C GLY A 121 -4.95 -3.03 -3.04
N CYS A 122 -3.93 -3.46 -2.30
CA CYS A 122 -3.84 -4.84 -1.78
C CYS A 122 -4.09 -4.93 -0.27
N ASP A 123 -4.16 -3.79 0.41
CA ASP A 123 -4.36 -3.70 1.86
C ASP A 123 -5.76 -3.21 2.18
N VAL A 124 -6.30 -3.68 3.32
CA VAL A 124 -7.67 -3.44 3.75
C VAL A 124 -7.73 -3.36 5.28
N ASP A 125 -8.42 -2.35 5.79
CA ASP A 125 -8.75 -2.25 7.21
C ASP A 125 -10.14 -2.85 7.44
N LEU A 126 -10.26 -3.74 8.42
CA LEU A 126 -11.47 -4.50 8.70
C LEU A 126 -11.92 -4.31 10.14
N ILE A 127 -13.22 -4.42 10.35
CA ILE A 127 -13.84 -4.51 11.68
C ILE A 127 -14.85 -5.66 11.71
N ASP A 128 -15.32 -5.99 12.92
CA ASP A 128 -16.52 -6.79 13.11
C ASP A 128 -17.76 -5.97 12.71
N GLY A 129 -18.32 -6.31 11.54
CA GLY A 129 -19.53 -5.71 11.00
C GLY A 129 -20.81 -6.10 11.74
N SER A 130 -20.74 -6.98 12.76
CA SER A 130 -21.88 -7.29 13.63
C SER A 130 -22.08 -6.24 14.73
N LYS A 131 -21.08 -5.39 14.99
CA LYS A 131 -21.12 -4.37 16.05
C LYS A 131 -21.52 -3.00 15.49
N PRO A 132 -22.24 -2.18 16.27
CA PRO A 132 -22.55 -0.81 15.86
C PRO A 132 -21.28 0.04 15.75
N LYS A 133 -21.23 0.90 14.74
CA LYS A 133 -20.11 1.84 14.54
C LYS A 133 -20.34 3.11 15.35
N ASN A 134 -19.51 3.36 16.35
CA ASN A 134 -19.54 4.59 17.14
C ASN A 134 -18.25 5.39 16.92
N GLY A 135 -18.34 6.58 16.32
CA GLY A 135 -17.18 7.45 16.09
C GLY A 135 -16.13 6.84 15.15
N ASP A 136 -14.86 7.18 15.37
CA ASP A 136 -13.74 6.61 14.60
C ASP A 136 -13.47 5.16 15.06
N VAL A 137 -13.68 4.20 14.17
CA VAL A 137 -13.56 2.76 14.47
C VAL A 137 -12.13 2.25 14.37
N LEU A 138 -11.19 3.06 13.87
CA LEU A 138 -9.77 2.69 13.73
C LEU A 138 -8.89 3.27 14.83
N LEU A 139 -9.48 3.60 15.98
CA LEU A 139 -8.74 4.00 17.17
C LEU A 139 -8.12 2.75 17.82
N THR A 140 -6.85 2.83 18.17
CA THR A 140 -6.08 1.72 18.75
C THR A 140 -6.72 1.17 20.03
N GLU A 141 -7.26 2.04 20.88
CA GLU A 141 -7.99 1.68 22.11
C GLU A 141 -9.18 0.74 21.88
N LYS A 142 -9.71 0.67 20.65
CA LYS A 142 -10.84 -0.21 20.32
C LYS A 142 -10.45 -1.63 19.93
N PHE A 143 -9.15 -1.91 19.79
CA PHE A 143 -8.58 -3.22 19.44
C PHE A 143 -7.73 -3.83 20.58
N HIS A 144 -7.75 -3.19 21.75
CA HIS A 144 -7.04 -3.63 22.94
C HIS A 144 -8.02 -3.78 24.12
N GLU A 145 -7.69 -4.69 25.03
CA GLU A 145 -8.45 -4.92 26.29
C GLU A 145 -9.95 -5.17 26.05
N GLU A 146 -10.82 -4.29 26.54
CA GLU A 146 -12.29 -4.35 26.45
C GLU A 146 -12.85 -3.60 25.22
N GLY A 147 -11.97 -3.30 24.24
CA GLY A 147 -12.36 -2.67 22.99
C GLY A 147 -13.42 -3.49 22.23
N PRO A 148 -14.37 -2.84 21.52
CA PRO A 148 -15.49 -3.54 20.88
C PRO A 148 -15.11 -4.36 19.64
N TYR A 149 -13.83 -4.35 19.23
CA TYR A 149 -13.33 -4.95 17.99
C TYR A 149 -12.05 -5.76 18.18
#